data_AF-A0A1T4WRA3-F1
#
_entry.id   AF-A0A1T4WRA3-F1
#
_cell.length_a   1.000
_cell.length_b   1.000
_cell.length_c   1.000
_cell.angle_alpha   90.00
_cell.angle_beta   90.00
_cell.angle_gamma   90.00
#
_symmetry.space_group_name_H-M   'P 1'
#
loop_
_entity.id
_entity.type
_entity.pdbx_description
1 polymer ?
#
loop_
_entity_poly.entity_id
_entity_poly.type
_entity_poly.pdbx_seq_one_letter_code
_entity_poly.pdbx_strand_id
1 'polypeptide(L)'
;MRGLFYFFTTLITILLTACTDNGNLLNIADISSRPIATVYKVNTAAIDYAPIECRRSPAKNAEVMIRLYNGSLVDLVALEEGMLKRDDRYWLHVYPPLSHRPSCYLDVRYLVPHA
;
A
#
# COMPACT_ATOMS: atom_id res chain seq x y z
N MET A 1 -10.59 20.15 45.76
CA MET A 1 -11.02 19.28 44.63
C MET A 1 -10.76 19.86 43.23
N ARG A 2 -9.96 20.94 43.06
CA ARG A 2 -9.61 21.49 41.73
C ARG A 2 -8.34 20.87 41.13
N GLY A 3 -7.33 20.56 41.95
CA GLY A 3 -6.05 19.99 41.47
C GLY A 3 -6.14 18.57 40.89
N LEU A 4 -7.06 17.74 41.40
CA LEU A 4 -7.29 16.37 40.92
C LEU A 4 -7.87 16.35 39.49
N PHE A 5 -8.65 17.36 39.13
CA PHE A 5 -9.22 17.51 37.78
C PHE A 5 -8.14 17.88 36.75
N TYR A 6 -7.20 18.75 37.09
CA TYR A 6 -6.10 19.15 36.21
C TYR A 6 -5.07 18.04 35.98
N PHE A 7 -4.88 17.18 36.99
CA PHE A 7 -4.00 16.01 36.84
C PHE A 7 -4.61 14.98 35.87
N PHE A 8 -5.93 14.78 35.92
CA PHE A 8 -6.61 13.88 35.00
C PHE A 8 -6.60 14.36 33.55
N THR A 9 -6.76 15.66 33.30
CA THR A 9 -6.74 16.21 31.93
C THR A 9 -5.35 16.17 31.31
N THR A 10 -4.29 16.42 32.09
CA THR A 10 -2.90 16.32 31.62
C THR A 10 -2.50 14.87 31.33
N LEU A 11 -2.99 13.89 32.10
CA LEU A 11 -2.75 12.48 31.84
C LEU A 11 -3.37 12.01 30.51
N ILE A 12 -4.58 12.48 30.18
CA ILE A 12 -5.27 12.11 28.94
C ILE A 12 -4.55 12.66 27.70
N THR A 13 -4.01 13.88 27.76
CA THR A 13 -3.30 14.46 26.60
C THR A 13 -2.01 13.73 26.24
N ILE A 14 -1.33 13.11 27.21
CA ILE A 14 -0.08 12.36 26.96
C ILE A 14 -0.38 11.02 26.24
N LEU A 15 -1.54 10.43 26.48
CA LEU A 15 -1.97 9.18 25.83
C LEU A 15 -2.34 9.38 24.35
N LEU A 16 -2.75 10.58 23.95
CA LEU A 16 -3.12 10.90 22.55
C LEU A 16 -1.92 11.20 21.65
N THR A 17 -0.75 11.52 22.22
CA THR A 17 0.48 11.80 21.43
C THR A 17 1.27 10.54 21.05
N ALA A 18 0.84 9.36 21.49
CA ALA A 18 1.47 8.08 21.16
C ALA A 18 0.79 7.36 19.97
N CYS A 19 0.35 8.10 18.96
CA CYS A 19 0.30 7.54 17.60
C CYS A 19 1.68 7.72 16.98
N THR A 20 2.66 6.95 17.46
CA THR A 20 3.83 6.65 16.63
C THR A 20 3.30 5.86 15.45
N ASP A 21 3.16 6.53 14.32
CA ASP A 21 3.00 5.88 13.04
C ASP A 21 4.24 5.00 12.88
N ASN A 22 4.12 3.72 13.24
CA ASN A 22 5.14 2.70 13.05
C ASN A 22 5.20 2.36 11.55
N GLY A 23 5.32 3.40 10.71
CA GLY A 23 5.92 3.33 9.40
C GLY A 23 7.37 2.95 9.64
N ASN A 24 7.58 1.65 9.86
CA ASN A 24 8.88 1.03 9.92
C ASN A 24 9.50 1.28 8.55
N LEU A 25 10.23 2.40 8.41
CA LEU A 25 11.11 2.65 7.30
C LEU A 25 12.17 1.56 7.40
N LEU A 26 11.87 0.43 6.75
CA LEU A 26 12.77 -0.68 6.58
C LEU A 26 14.08 -0.08 6.11
N ASN A 27 15.12 -0.27 6.92
CA ASN A 27 16.48 0.16 6.64
C ASN A 27 16.76 -0.15 5.16
N ILE A 28 16.79 0.91 4.35
CA ILE A 28 16.81 0.83 2.90
C ILE A 28 18.19 0.27 2.55
N ALA A 29 18.29 -1.06 2.48
CA ALA A 29 19.52 -1.76 2.14
C ALA A 29 19.99 -1.22 0.78
N ASP A 30 21.18 -0.60 0.73
CA ASP A 30 21.78 0.07 -0.43
C ASP A 30 21.21 -0.41 -1.78
N ILE A 31 20.16 0.30 -2.24
CA ILE A 31 19.34 -0.06 -3.42
C ILE A 31 20.00 0.43 -4.71
N SER A 32 21.15 1.12 -4.62
CA SER A 32 21.83 1.72 -5.78
C SER A 32 22.14 0.74 -6.93
N SER A 33 22.15 -0.57 -6.66
CA SER A 33 22.43 -1.63 -7.63
C SER A 33 21.26 -2.55 -7.99
N ARG A 34 20.09 -2.43 -7.35
CA ARG A 34 18.94 -3.28 -7.66
C ARG A 34 18.01 -2.59 -8.66
N PRO A 35 17.80 -3.13 -9.87
CA PRO A 35 16.82 -2.58 -10.79
C PRO A 35 15.43 -2.70 -10.14
N ILE A 36 14.86 -1.56 -9.76
CA ILE A 36 13.47 -1.51 -9.31
C ILE A 36 12.61 -1.40 -10.57
N ALA A 37 11.72 -2.36 -10.78
CA ALA A 37 10.78 -2.26 -11.87
C ALA A 37 9.80 -1.11 -11.60
N THR A 38 9.75 -0.15 -12.52
CA THR A 38 8.76 0.92 -12.52
C THR A 38 7.43 0.47 -13.10
N VAL A 39 7.44 -0.62 -13.87
CA VAL A 39 6.26 -1.23 -14.50
C VAL A 39 6.10 -2.66 -14.00
N TYR A 40 4.87 -3.04 -13.67
CA TYR A 40 4.52 -4.40 -13.30
C TYR A 40 3.46 -4.94 -14.25
N LYS A 41 3.57 -6.22 -14.57
CA LYS A 41 2.55 -6.96 -15.29
C LYS A 41 1.71 -7.74 -14.30
N VAL A 42 0.40 -7.60 -14.40
CA VAL A 42 -0.56 -8.40 -13.65
C VAL A 42 -0.49 -9.85 -14.11
N ASN A 43 -0.27 -10.77 -13.18
CA ASN A 43 -0.26 -12.21 -13.39
C ASN A 43 -1.29 -12.88 -12.48
N THR A 44 -2.36 -13.38 -13.07
CA THR A 44 -3.46 -14.03 -12.35
C THR A 44 -3.54 -15.53 -12.63
N ALA A 45 -2.46 -16.15 -13.12
CA ALA A 45 -2.40 -17.59 -13.37
C ALA A 45 -2.70 -18.43 -12.11
N ALA A 46 -2.30 -17.94 -10.92
CA ALA A 46 -2.56 -18.61 -9.65
C ALA A 46 -4.05 -18.64 -9.24
N ILE A 47 -4.89 -17.85 -9.90
CA ILE A 47 -6.33 -17.73 -9.64
C ILE A 47 -7.15 -18.00 -10.91
N ASP A 48 -6.67 -18.90 -11.77
CA ASP A 48 -7.34 -19.31 -13.01
C ASP A 48 -7.74 -18.13 -13.92
N TYR A 49 -6.81 -17.18 -14.06
CA TYR A 49 -6.98 -15.98 -14.88
C TYR A 49 -8.13 -15.05 -14.47
N ALA A 50 -8.69 -15.23 -13.27
CA ALA A 50 -9.71 -14.34 -12.73
C ALA A 50 -9.17 -12.90 -12.59
N PRO A 51 -10.03 -11.88 -12.76
CA PRO A 51 -9.62 -10.49 -12.61
C PRO A 51 -9.30 -10.16 -11.14
N ILE A 52 -8.29 -9.31 -10.93
CA ILE A 52 -7.94 -8.80 -9.59
C ILE A 52 -8.48 -7.40 -9.37
N GLU A 53 -8.75 -7.08 -8.13
CA GLU A 53 -9.34 -5.80 -7.74
C GLU A 53 -8.25 -4.82 -7.30
N CYS A 54 -8.18 -3.67 -7.99
CA CYS A 54 -7.39 -2.53 -7.54
C CYS A 54 -8.24 -1.68 -6.60
N ARG A 55 -7.72 -1.37 -5.42
CA ARG A 55 -8.51 -0.81 -4.32
C ARG A 55 -8.04 0.57 -3.92
N ARG A 56 -8.95 1.37 -3.38
CA ARG A 56 -8.64 2.76 -2.97
C ARG A 56 -7.68 2.87 -1.79
N SER A 57 -7.62 1.85 -0.95
CA SER A 57 -6.68 1.77 0.18
C SER A 57 -6.17 0.33 0.32
N PRO A 58 -5.01 0.12 0.98
CA PRO A 58 -4.38 -1.19 1.07
C PRO A 58 -5.08 -2.07 2.12
N ALA A 59 -6.37 -2.37 1.93
CA ALA A 59 -7.16 -3.22 2.81
C ALA A 59 -8.08 -4.14 1.98
N LYS A 60 -8.29 -5.37 2.46
CA LYS A 60 -9.10 -6.38 1.74
C LYS A 60 -10.58 -5.99 1.58
N ASN A 61 -11.08 -5.09 2.42
CA ASN A 61 -12.47 -4.60 2.40
C ASN A 61 -12.61 -3.19 1.80
N ALA A 62 -11.52 -2.60 1.29
CA ALA A 62 -11.56 -1.26 0.70
C ALA A 62 -12.36 -1.21 -0.61
N GLU A 63 -12.86 -0.03 -0.96
CA GLU A 63 -13.57 0.24 -2.21
C GLU A 63 -12.76 -0.24 -3.43
N VAL A 64 -13.42 -0.99 -4.31
CA VAL A 64 -12.83 -1.48 -5.57
C VAL A 64 -12.94 -0.39 -6.63
N MET A 65 -11.81 0.09 -7.13
CA MET A 65 -11.75 1.18 -8.10
C MET A 65 -11.80 0.69 -9.54
N ILE A 66 -11.08 -0.40 -9.81
CA ILE A 66 -11.03 -1.04 -11.13
C ILE A 66 -10.67 -2.51 -10.97
N ARG A 67 -11.08 -3.32 -11.94
CA ARG A 67 -10.64 -4.71 -12.08
C ARG A 67 -9.60 -4.80 -13.18
N LEU A 68 -8.47 -5.43 -12.87
CA LEU A 68 -7.37 -5.65 -13.79
C LEU A 68 -7.36 -7.11 -14.22
N TYR A 69 -6.95 -7.33 -15.47
CA TYR A 69 -6.94 -8.65 -16.08
C TYR A 69 -5.51 -9.15 -16.22
N ASN A 70 -5.37 -10.46 -16.46
CA ASN A 70 -4.07 -11.03 -16.73
C ASN A 70 -3.37 -10.29 -17.87
N GLY A 71 -2.12 -9.91 -17.65
CA GLY A 71 -1.31 -9.18 -18.62
C GLY A 71 -1.50 -7.66 -18.63
N SER A 72 -2.41 -7.09 -17.84
CA SER A 72 -2.49 -5.64 -17.63
C SER A 72 -1.17 -5.09 -17.10
N LEU A 73 -0.68 -4.00 -17.69
CA LEU A 73 0.51 -3.29 -17.20
C LEU A 73 0.09 -2.20 -16.23
N VAL A 74 0.79 -2.08 -15.10
CA VAL A 74 0.56 -1.03 -14.11
C VAL A 74 1.89 -0.35 -13.80
N ASP A 75 1.86 0.97 -13.68
CA ASP A 75 3.05 1.74 -13.32
C ASP A 75 3.08 1.96 -11.81
N LEU A 76 4.26 1.91 -11.21
CA LEU A 76 4.42 2.27 -9.80
C LEU A 76 4.19 3.78 -9.63
N VAL A 77 3.46 4.17 -8.57
CA VAL A 77 3.22 5.59 -8.29
C VAL A 77 4.50 6.31 -7.86
N ALA A 78 5.21 5.74 -6.89
CA ALA A 78 6.45 6.26 -6.36
C ALA A 78 7.33 5.10 -5.86
N LEU A 79 8.63 5.17 -6.15
CA LEU A 79 9.60 4.17 -5.70
C LEU A 79 9.81 4.25 -4.19
N GLU A 80 9.65 5.44 -3.64
CA GLU A 80 9.89 5.80 -2.25
C GLU A 80 8.78 5.30 -1.31
N GLU A 81 7.56 5.11 -1.82
CA GLU A 81 6.44 4.59 -1.01
C GLU A 81 6.61 3.10 -0.66
N GLY A 82 7.38 2.36 -1.48
CA GLY A 82 7.68 0.96 -1.25
C GLY A 82 6.43 0.08 -1.18
N MET A 83 6.56 -1.06 -0.48
CA MET A 83 5.45 -1.98 -0.24
C MET A 83 4.85 -1.76 1.14
N LEU A 84 3.51 -1.68 1.20
CA LEU A 84 2.79 -1.56 2.46
C LEU A 84 2.31 -2.93 2.93
N LYS A 85 2.59 -3.29 4.19
CA LYS A 85 2.06 -4.51 4.80
C LYS A 85 0.77 -4.20 5.57
N ARG A 86 -0.35 -4.80 5.15
CA ARG A 86 -1.63 -4.74 5.88
C ARG A 86 -2.43 -6.02 5.66
N ASP A 87 -3.12 -6.50 6.70
CA ASP A 87 -3.98 -7.69 6.65
C ASP A 87 -3.27 -8.94 6.10
N ASP A 88 -2.03 -9.16 6.55
CA ASP A 88 -1.15 -10.26 6.10
C ASP A 88 -0.86 -10.27 4.58
N ARG A 89 -0.98 -9.10 3.94
CA ARG A 89 -0.71 -8.91 2.51
C ARG A 89 0.24 -7.74 2.30
N TYR A 90 0.96 -7.82 1.20
CA TYR A 90 1.79 -6.73 0.72
C TYR A 90 1.06 -6.03 -0.42
N TRP A 91 1.00 -4.71 -0.31
CA TRP A 91 0.28 -3.84 -1.22
C TRP A 91 1.24 -2.90 -1.91
N LEU A 92 1.00 -2.66 -3.18
CA LEU A 92 1.77 -1.74 -4.01
C LEU A 92 0.84 -0.66 -4.55
N HIS A 93 1.28 0.60 -4.49
CA HIS A 93 0.54 1.74 -5.03
C HIS A 93 0.89 1.93 -6.50
N VAL A 94 -0.13 1.83 -7.37
CA VAL A 94 0.07 1.77 -8.82
C VAL A 94 -0.92 2.63 -9.61
N TYR A 95 -0.54 2.96 -10.83
CA TYR A 95 -1.39 3.52 -11.89
C TYR A 95 -1.82 2.40 -12.87
N PRO A 96 -3.14 2.14 -12.99
CA PRO A 96 -3.69 1.21 -13.99
C PRO A 96 -3.42 1.60 -15.44
N PRO A 97 -3.45 0.64 -16.40
CA PRO A 97 -3.24 0.95 -17.81
C PRO A 97 -4.43 1.73 -18.36
N LEU A 98 -4.13 2.92 -18.90
CA LEU A 98 -5.04 3.86 -19.56
C LEU A 98 -6.06 4.58 -18.63
N SER A 99 -6.02 5.91 -18.76
CA SER A 99 -7.15 6.85 -18.66
C SER A 99 -7.54 7.31 -17.23
N HIS A 100 -6.98 8.48 -16.84
CA HIS A 100 -7.53 9.48 -15.89
C HIS A 100 -7.97 9.00 -14.48
N ARG A 101 -7.76 7.73 -14.16
CA ARG A 101 -8.21 7.14 -12.90
C ARG A 101 -7.22 7.46 -11.78
N PRO A 102 -7.69 7.62 -10.54
CA PRO A 102 -6.79 7.80 -9.42
C PRO A 102 -5.95 6.53 -9.25
N SER A 103 -4.75 6.70 -8.70
CA SER A 103 -3.91 5.59 -8.26
C SER A 103 -4.65 4.69 -7.29
N CYS A 104 -4.23 3.43 -7.22
CA CYS A 104 -4.87 2.43 -6.39
C CYS A 104 -3.86 1.38 -5.90
N TYR A 105 -4.29 0.56 -4.96
CA TYR A 105 -3.46 -0.46 -4.30
C TYR A 105 -3.77 -1.84 -4.85
N LEU A 106 -2.72 -2.59 -5.17
CA LEU A 106 -2.78 -3.98 -5.60
C LEU A 106 -1.99 -4.89 -4.67
N ASP A 107 -2.47 -6.12 -4.55
CA ASP A 107 -1.77 -7.20 -3.86
C ASP A 107 -0.57 -7.66 -4.70
N VAL A 108 0.64 -7.57 -4.13
CA VAL A 108 1.91 -7.82 -4.82
C VAL A 108 2.01 -9.26 -5.34
N ARG A 109 1.26 -10.20 -4.76
CA ARG A 109 1.30 -11.62 -5.18
C ARG A 109 0.82 -11.84 -6.61
N TYR A 110 0.11 -10.88 -7.19
CA TYR A 110 -0.36 -10.92 -8.57
C TYR A 110 0.46 -10.00 -9.49
N LEU A 111 1.60 -9.47 -9.03
CA LEU A 111 2.44 -8.57 -9.80
C LEU A 111 3.77 -9.24 -10.13
N VAL A 112 4.18 -9.12 -11.39
CA VAL A 112 5.49 -9.55 -11.86
C VAL A 112 6.21 -8.34 -12.46
N PRO A 113 7.47 -8.07 -12.08
CA PRO A 113 8.28 -7.04 -12.72
C PRO A 113 8.22 -7.14 -14.26
N HIS A 114 7.97 -6.00 -14.93
CA HIS A 114 7.99 -5.89 -16.39
C HIS A 114 9.03 -4.84 -16.80
N ALA A 115 9.83 -5.18 -17.82
CA ALA A 115 10.95 -4.37 -18.31
C ALA A 115 10.66 -3.88 -19.73
#